data_AF-A0A1G0YCE0-F1
#
_entry.id   AF-A0A1G0YCE0-F1
#
_cell.length_a   1.000
_cell.length_b   1.000
_cell.length_c   1.000
_cell.angle_alpha   90.00
_cell.angle_beta   90.00
_cell.angle_gamma   90.00
#
_symmetry.space_group_name_H-M   'P 1'
#
loop_
_entity.id
_entity.type
_entity.pdbx_description
1 polymer ?
#
loop_
_entity_poly.entity_id
_entity_poly.type
_entity_poly.pdbx_seq_one_letter_code
_entity_poly.pdbx_strand_id
1 'polypeptide(L)'
;MNERKSVDILCTVCGADTFVIRNPKYDGFTRIGDSFACAACGHEFAGEEEVPFKEKEVLRVFTEADRPAPVKVFHEGEAERLCRHCVNYVVNPFMQWCALHKKEVEATDTCNRFEPKPVKEEPPPGEPGKVKLE
;
A
#
# COMPACT_ATOMS: atom_id res chain seq x y z
N MET A 1 0.49 -2.39 13.99
CA MET A 1 -0.91 -2.63 13.57
C MET A 1 -1.70 -1.40 14.01
N ASN A 2 -2.34 -0.66 13.09
CA ASN A 2 -3.20 0.45 13.48
C ASN A 2 -4.46 -0.14 14.14
N GLU A 3 -4.57 0.03 15.45
CA GLU A 3 -5.74 -0.34 16.24
C GLU A 3 -6.91 0.55 15.78
N ARG A 4 -7.76 0.01 14.89
CA ARG A 4 -8.93 0.74 14.39
C ARG A 4 -10.02 0.67 15.45
N LYS A 5 -10.30 1.79 16.11
CA LYS A 5 -11.46 1.95 17.00
C LYS A 5 -12.74 1.49 16.30
N SER A 6 -13.65 0.86 17.04
CA SER A 6 -14.95 0.43 16.48
C SER A 6 -15.71 1.63 15.91
N VAL A 7 -16.43 1.39 14.81
CA VAL A 7 -17.26 2.40 14.13
C VAL A 7 -18.75 2.05 14.27
N ASP A 8 -19.02 0.81 14.70
CA ASP A 8 -20.36 0.22 14.81
C ASP A 8 -21.02 0.71 16.10
N ILE A 9 -22.27 1.15 16.02
CA ILE A 9 -23.02 1.75 17.12
C ILE A 9 -24.46 1.25 17.17
N LEU A 10 -25.06 1.24 18.36
CA LEU A 10 -26.52 1.18 18.53
C LEU A 10 -27.00 2.58 18.90
N CYS A 11 -27.57 3.30 17.94
CA CYS A 11 -27.98 4.68 18.19
C CYS A 11 -29.07 4.75 19.27
N THR A 12 -28.83 5.49 20.35
CA THR A 12 -29.79 5.68 21.46
C THR A 12 -31.01 6.52 21.07
N VAL A 13 -30.94 7.27 19.97
CA VAL A 13 -32.03 8.15 19.50
C VAL A 13 -32.99 7.45 18.55
N CYS A 14 -32.47 6.78 17.51
CA CYS A 14 -33.31 6.09 16.52
C CYS A 14 -33.39 4.57 16.72
N GLY A 15 -32.58 3.99 17.61
CA GLY A 15 -32.50 2.55 17.84
C GLY A 15 -31.82 1.76 16.72
N ALA A 16 -31.33 2.42 15.67
CA ALA A 16 -30.73 1.75 14.52
C ALA A 16 -29.35 1.16 14.86
N ASP A 17 -29.13 -0.05 14.36
CA ASP A 17 -27.82 -0.69 14.24
C ASP A 17 -27.08 -0.10 13.03
N THR A 18 -26.10 0.75 13.28
CA THR A 18 -25.52 1.58 12.22
C THR A 18 -24.07 1.97 12.55
N PHE A 19 -23.52 2.87 11.76
CA PHE A 19 -22.14 3.35 11.90
C PHE A 19 -22.12 4.81 12.35
N VAL A 20 -21.04 5.20 13.02
CA VAL A 20 -20.75 6.62 13.29
C VAL A 20 -20.00 7.26 12.12
N ILE A 21 -20.50 8.40 11.65
CA ILE A 21 -19.81 9.27 10.70
C ILE A 21 -18.92 10.23 11.50
N ARG A 22 -17.63 10.27 11.17
CA ARG A 22 -16.65 11.18 11.77
C ARG A 22 -16.36 12.30 10.80
N ASN A 23 -16.83 13.50 11.11
CA ASN A 23 -16.61 14.67 10.27
C ASN A 23 -15.58 15.60 10.92
N PRO A 24 -14.44 15.88 10.27
CA PRO A 24 -13.47 16.81 10.81
C PRO A 24 -14.04 18.24 10.81
N LYS A 25 -13.96 18.89 11.97
CA LYS A 25 -14.29 20.30 12.17
C LYS A 25 -13.03 21.14 11.96
N TYR A 26 -13.17 22.21 11.18
CA TYR A 26 -12.10 23.16 10.87
C TYR A 26 -12.48 24.58 11.27
N ASP A 27 -11.50 25.34 11.75
CA ASP A 27 -11.53 26.80 11.84
C ASP A 27 -10.54 27.36 10.81
N GLY A 28 -11.07 27.85 9.69
CA GLY A 28 -10.28 28.15 8.50
C GLY A 28 -9.57 26.90 7.95
N PHE A 29 -8.23 26.93 7.90
CA PHE A 29 -7.39 25.81 7.47
C PHE A 29 -6.88 24.93 8.63
N THR A 30 -7.27 25.24 9.87
CA THR A 30 -6.82 24.52 11.06
C THR A 30 -7.89 23.53 11.51
N ARG A 31 -7.54 22.25 11.68
CA ARG A 31 -8.47 21.25 12.24
C ARG A 31 -8.60 21.48 13.74
N ILE A 32 -9.82 21.72 14.20
CA ILE A 32 -10.15 22.02 15.61
C ILE A 32 -10.72 20.81 16.35
N GLY A 33 -11.14 19.76 15.64
CA GLY A 33 -11.66 18.54 16.24
C GLY A 33 -12.47 17.73 15.25
N ASP A 34 -13.29 16.81 15.76
CA ASP A 34 -14.21 15.99 14.98
C ASP A 34 -15.63 16.07 15.57
N SER A 35 -16.66 16.06 14.73
CA SER A 35 -18.02 15.69 15.13
C SER A 35 -18.31 14.22 14.81
N PHE A 36 -19.18 13.65 15.62
CA PHE A 36 -19.63 12.28 15.52
C PHE A 36 -21.13 12.30 15.27
N ALA A 37 -21.58 11.69 14.17
CA ALA A 37 -23.00 11.66 13.81
C ALA A 37 -23.47 10.24 13.51
N CYS A 38 -24.71 9.92 13.86
CA CYS A 38 -25.36 8.66 13.48
C CYS A 38 -25.60 8.62 11.96
N ALA A 39 -25.13 7.58 11.27
CA ALA A 39 -25.33 7.46 9.82
C ALA A 39 -26.80 7.26 9.42
N ALA A 40 -27.65 6.74 10.32
CA ALA A 40 -29.05 6.46 10.02
C ALA A 40 -29.98 7.67 10.21
N CYS A 41 -29.83 8.41 11.32
CA CYS A 41 -30.73 9.53 11.66
C CYS A 41 -30.05 10.91 11.67
N GLY A 42 -28.73 10.98 11.51
CA GLY A 42 -27.98 12.23 11.53
C GLY A 42 -27.82 12.87 12.91
N HIS A 43 -28.23 12.21 14.00
CA HIS A 43 -28.04 12.74 15.35
C HIS A 43 -26.55 12.95 15.65
N GLU A 44 -26.18 14.16 16.06
CA GLU A 44 -24.83 14.51 16.48
C GLU A 44 -24.62 14.21 17.97
N PHE A 45 -23.56 13.47 18.28
CA PHE A 45 -23.11 13.20 19.64
C PHE A 45 -22.17 14.30 20.13
N ALA A 46 -22.17 14.62 21.43
CA ALA A 46 -21.38 15.73 21.96
C ALA A 46 -19.86 15.46 21.90
N GLY A 47 -19.46 14.18 21.92
CA GLY A 47 -18.07 13.75 21.79
C GLY A 47 -17.96 12.25 21.50
N GLU A 48 -16.73 11.77 21.28
CA GLU A 48 -16.48 10.33 21.00
C GLU A 48 -16.93 9.43 22.17
N GLU A 49 -16.85 9.92 23.41
CA GLU A 49 -17.16 9.15 24.62
C GLU A 49 -18.66 8.87 24.81
N GLU A 50 -19.54 9.71 24.25
CA GLU A 50 -20.99 9.52 24.32
C GLU A 50 -21.51 8.59 23.22
N VAL A 51 -20.66 8.22 22.26
CA VAL A 51 -21.07 7.36 21.16
C VAL A 51 -21.25 5.93 21.69
N PRO A 52 -22.45 5.33 21.53
CA PRO A 52 -22.76 3.99 22.02
C PRO A 52 -22.15 2.92 21.13
N PHE A 53 -20.83 2.77 21.17
CA PHE A 53 -20.08 1.79 20.39
C PHE A 53 -20.43 0.37 20.79
N LYS A 54 -20.58 -0.48 19.77
CA LYS A 54 -20.68 -1.91 19.97
C LYS A 54 -19.32 -2.51 20.27
N GLU A 55 -19.30 -3.44 21.20
CA GLU A 55 -18.19 -4.37 21.36
C GLU A 55 -18.16 -5.33 20.17
N LYS A 56 -16.97 -5.54 19.60
CA LYS A 56 -16.80 -6.55 18.57
C LYS A 56 -16.74 -7.92 19.21
N GLU A 57 -17.80 -8.68 19.07
CA GLU A 57 -17.77 -10.09 19.42
C GLU A 57 -16.99 -10.86 18.35
N VAL A 58 -15.74 -11.20 18.65
CA VAL A 58 -14.89 -11.95 17.73
C VAL A 58 -15.22 -13.42 17.86
N LEU A 59 -16.11 -13.90 17.00
CA LEU A 59 -16.36 -15.33 16.80
C LEU A 59 -15.07 -16.00 16.28
N ARG A 60 -14.40 -16.77 17.14
CA ARG A 60 -13.20 -17.54 16.80
C ARG A 60 -13.58 -18.86 16.12
N VAL A 61 -14.13 -18.77 14.91
CA VAL A 61 -14.49 -19.95 14.11
C VAL A 61 -13.25 -20.59 13.48
N PHE A 62 -12.29 -19.77 13.06
CA PHE A 62 -11.03 -20.22 12.47
C PHE A 62 -9.89 -20.02 13.47
N THR A 63 -9.02 -21.03 13.55
CA THR A 63 -7.80 -21.03 14.33
C THR A 63 -6.59 -20.85 13.42
N GLU A 64 -5.41 -20.59 13.99
CA GLU A 64 -4.16 -20.59 13.21
C GLU A 64 -3.88 -21.95 12.54
N ALA A 65 -4.48 -23.05 13.04
CA ALA A 65 -4.37 -24.36 12.39
C ALA A 65 -5.13 -24.44 11.06
N ASP A 66 -6.16 -23.60 10.87
CA ASP A 66 -6.92 -23.49 9.62
C ASP A 66 -6.23 -22.61 8.58
N ARG A 67 -5.12 -21.95 8.95
CA ARG A 67 -4.36 -21.11 8.05
C ARG A 67 -3.62 -22.02 7.06
N PRO A 68 -3.91 -21.92 5.74
CA PRO A 68 -3.16 -22.69 4.76
C PRO A 68 -1.69 -22.27 4.81
N ALA A 69 -0.79 -23.23 4.57
CA ALA A 69 0.62 -22.93 4.42
C ALA A 69 0.84 -21.87 3.34
N PRO A 70 1.80 -20.95 3.51
CA PRO A 70 2.09 -19.94 2.51
C PRO A 70 2.49 -20.61 1.20
N VAL A 71 1.74 -20.33 0.14
CA VAL A 71 2.04 -20.84 -1.20
C VAL A 71 3.20 -20.04 -1.78
N LYS A 72 4.34 -20.69 -1.97
CA LYS A 72 5.45 -20.12 -2.75
C LYS A 72 5.15 -20.35 -4.23
N VAL A 73 4.59 -19.33 -4.88
CA VAL A 73 4.23 -19.37 -6.31
C VAL A 73 5.44 -19.16 -7.21
N PHE A 74 6.46 -18.44 -6.72
CA PHE A 74 7.66 -18.10 -7.49
C PHE A 74 8.90 -18.74 -6.87
N HIS A 75 9.76 -19.29 -7.71
CA HIS A 75 11.10 -19.71 -7.34
C HIS A 75 12.08 -18.53 -7.34
N GLU A 76 13.12 -18.66 -6.53
CA GLU A 76 14.26 -17.74 -6.59
C GLU A 76 14.89 -17.82 -7.99
N GLY A 77 15.18 -16.66 -8.57
CA GLY A 77 15.82 -16.54 -9.87
C GLY A 77 14.91 -16.54 -11.10
N GLU A 78 13.60 -16.75 -10.97
CA GLU A 78 12.69 -16.72 -12.13
C GLU A 78 12.70 -15.39 -12.88
N ALA A 79 12.89 -14.28 -12.17
CA ALA A 79 12.93 -12.94 -12.73
C ALA A 79 14.33 -12.51 -13.22
N GLU A 80 15.38 -13.31 -13.03
CA GLU A 80 16.75 -12.91 -13.34
C GLU A 80 17.02 -12.74 -14.84
N ARG A 81 16.24 -13.42 -15.69
CA ARG A 81 16.41 -13.42 -17.15
C ARG A 81 15.43 -12.50 -17.90
N LEU A 82 14.87 -11.51 -17.23
CA LEU A 82 13.97 -10.53 -17.84
C LEU A 82 14.77 -9.39 -18.49
N CYS A 83 14.22 -8.80 -19.57
CA CYS A 83 14.85 -7.73 -20.34
C CYS A 83 15.38 -6.60 -19.46
N ARG A 84 14.69 -6.21 -18.38
CA ARG A 84 15.17 -5.19 -17.42
C ARG A 84 16.59 -5.44 -16.89
N HIS A 85 16.95 -6.71 -16.70
CA HIS A 85 18.23 -7.17 -16.16
C HIS A 85 19.29 -7.41 -17.26
N CYS A 86 18.93 -7.26 -18.54
CA CYS A 86 19.83 -7.47 -19.67
C CYS A 86 20.70 -6.24 -19.96
N VAL A 87 21.98 -6.42 -20.25
CA VAL A 87 22.92 -5.33 -20.63
C VAL A 87 22.43 -4.52 -21.83
N ASN A 88 21.69 -5.16 -22.73
CA ASN A 88 21.19 -4.56 -23.96
C ASN A 88 19.85 -3.79 -23.79
N TYR A 89 19.32 -3.72 -22.58
CA TYR A 89 18.06 -3.03 -22.28
C TYR A 89 18.29 -1.56 -21.93
N VAL A 90 17.70 -0.68 -22.74
CA VAL A 90 17.82 0.76 -22.64
C VAL A 90 16.47 1.35 -22.24
N VAL A 91 16.47 2.10 -21.15
CA VAL A 91 15.30 2.86 -20.69
C VAL A 91 15.41 4.29 -21.22
N ASN A 92 14.49 4.65 -22.12
CA ASN A 92 14.23 6.03 -22.51
C ASN A 92 12.89 6.45 -21.83
N PRO A 93 12.75 7.69 -21.33
CA PRO A 93 11.48 8.21 -20.80
C PRO A 93 10.21 7.89 -21.60
N PHE A 94 10.32 7.70 -22.92
CA PHE A 94 9.16 7.43 -23.78
C PHE A 94 9.02 6.00 -24.26
N MET A 95 10.07 5.18 -24.19
CA MET A 95 10.06 3.84 -24.77
C MET A 95 11.11 2.92 -24.11
N GLN A 96 10.79 1.64 -24.06
CA GLN A 96 11.68 0.59 -23.60
C GLN A 96 12.25 -0.16 -24.81
N TRP A 97 13.57 -0.17 -24.97
CA TRP A 97 14.20 -0.60 -26.21
C TRP A 97 15.30 -1.63 -26.01
N CYS A 98 15.36 -2.62 -26.89
CA CYS A 98 16.46 -3.56 -26.97
C CYS A 98 17.50 -3.08 -27.99
N ALA A 99 18.68 -2.67 -27.53
CA ALA A 99 19.76 -2.21 -28.40
C ALA A 99 20.29 -3.29 -29.36
N LEU A 100 20.24 -4.56 -28.94
CA LEU A 100 20.70 -5.70 -29.74
C LEU A 100 19.76 -6.03 -30.92
N HIS A 101 18.45 -6.10 -30.67
CA HIS A 101 17.45 -6.47 -31.67
C HIS A 101 16.83 -5.27 -32.39
N LYS A 102 17.09 -4.04 -31.92
CA LYS A 102 16.57 -2.79 -32.47
C LYS A 102 15.04 -2.79 -32.58
N LYS A 103 14.39 -3.16 -31.48
CA LYS A 103 12.93 -3.14 -31.34
C LYS A 103 12.51 -2.71 -29.94
N GLU A 104 11.27 -2.28 -29.83
CA GLU A 104 10.60 -2.05 -28.55
C GLU A 104 10.38 -3.39 -27.83
N VAL A 105 10.58 -3.38 -26.51
CA VAL A 105 10.47 -4.56 -25.63
C VAL A 105 9.92 -4.12 -24.28
N GLU A 106 9.24 -5.01 -23.58
CA GLU A 106 8.81 -4.78 -22.21
C GLU A 106 9.90 -5.22 -21.22
N ALA A 107 9.91 -4.59 -20.04
CA ALA A 107 10.82 -4.93 -18.94
C ALA A 107 10.74 -6.42 -18.53
N THR A 108 9.56 -7.03 -18.68
CA THR A 108 9.25 -8.43 -18.35
C THR A 108 9.43 -9.40 -19.51
N ASP A 109 9.87 -8.95 -20.68
CA ASP A 109 10.14 -9.86 -21.79
C ASP A 109 11.34 -10.75 -21.50
N THR A 110 11.36 -11.95 -22.09
CA THR A 110 12.49 -12.88 -22.04
C THR A 110 13.20 -12.96 -23.39
N CYS A 111 14.50 -13.25 -23.38
CA CYS A 111 15.31 -13.28 -24.59
C CYS A 111 16.31 -14.45 -24.58
N ASN A 112 16.47 -15.09 -25.75
CA ASN A 112 17.47 -16.15 -25.93
C ASN A 112 18.91 -15.61 -25.94
N ARG A 113 19.11 -14.33 -26.25
CA ARG A 113 20.40 -13.62 -26.23
C ARG A 113 20.53 -12.72 -24.99
N PHE A 114 19.99 -13.19 -23.85
CA PHE A 114 20.08 -12.48 -22.59
C PHE A 114 21.52 -12.49 -22.07
N GLU A 115 22.02 -11.32 -21.70
CA GLU A 115 23.31 -11.12 -21.05
C GLU A 115 23.09 -10.24 -19.83
N PRO A 116 23.43 -10.70 -18.61
CA PRO A 116 23.13 -9.95 -17.39
C PRO A 116 23.91 -8.63 -17.31
N LYS A 117 23.28 -7.60 -16.74
CA LYS A 117 23.97 -6.35 -16.42
C LYS A 117 25.07 -6.62 -15.39
N PRO A 118 26.24 -5.98 -15.50
CA PRO A 118 27.24 -6.03 -14.46
C PRO A 118 26.66 -5.42 -13.18
N VAL A 119 26.81 -6.12 -12.05
CA VAL A 119 26.42 -5.62 -10.74
C VAL A 119 27.30 -4.39 -10.46
N LYS A 120 26.71 -3.21 -10.41
CA LYS A 120 27.40 -2.03 -9.90
C LYS A 120 27.39 -2.15 -8.39
N GLU A 121 28.56 -2.23 -7.77
CA GLU A 121 28.69 -1.99 -6.33
C GLU A 121 28.21 -0.56 -6.07
N GLU A 122 27.07 -0.41 -5.39
CA GLU A 122 26.64 0.89 -4.92
C GLU A 122 27.62 1.34 -3.84
N PRO A 123 28.19 2.56 -3.94
CA PRO A 123 28.97 3.10 -2.85
C PRO A 123 28.05 3.19 -1.61
N PRO A 124 28.59 2.94 -0.40
CA PRO A 124 27.79 2.95 0.81
C PRO A 124 27.03 4.29 0.97
N PRO A 125 25.79 4.26 1.50
CA PRO A 125 24.97 5.45 1.60
C PRO A 125 25.60 6.44 2.58
N GLY A 126 26.23 7.51 2.08
CA GLY A 126 26.80 8.54 2.95
C GLY A 126 27.80 9.53 2.35
N GLU A 127 28.41 9.28 1.19
CA GLU A 127 29.36 10.24 0.62
C GLU A 127 28.75 11.03 -0.55
N PRO A 128 28.58 12.37 -0.43
CA PRO A 128 28.18 13.19 -1.57
C PRO A 128 29.29 13.14 -2.62
N GLY A 129 28.95 12.61 -3.80
CA GLY A 129 29.86 12.48 -4.93
C GLY A 129 30.48 13.82 -5.28
N LYS A 130 31.81 13.92 -5.14
CA LYS A 130 32.59 15.05 -5.65
C LYS A 130 32.58 14.96 -7.18
N VAL A 131 31.81 15.83 -7.82
CA VAL A 131 31.94 16.08 -9.26
C VAL A 131 33.27 16.81 -9.45
N LYS A 132 34.29 16.13 -10.00
CA LYS A 132 35.46 16.80 -10.56
C LYS A 132 35.02 17.49 -11.85
N LEU A 133 35.01 18.82 -11.84
CA LEU A 133 35.02 19.64 -13.03
C LEU A 133 36.48 19.72 -13.50
N GLU A 134 36.76 19.17 -14.68
CA GLU A 134 37.93 19.48 -15.50
C GLU A 134 37.47 20.28 -16.72
#